data_AF-A0A355BTQ2-F1
#
_entry.id   AF-A0A355BTQ2-F1
#
_cell.length_a   1.000
_cell.length_b   1.000
_cell.length_c   1.000
_cell.angle_alpha   90.00
_cell.angle_beta   90.00
_cell.angle_gamma   90.00
#
_symmetry.space_group_name_H-M   'P 1'
#
loop_
_entity.id
_entity.type
_entity.pdbx_description
1 polymer ?
#
loop_
_entity_poly.entity_id
_entity_poly.type
_entity_poly.pdbx_seq_one_letter_code
_entity_poly.pdbx_strand_id
1 'polypeptide(L)' 'DTASYENSGFQFTNDKFALNDNYGFSREGISFYFNSYEVAPYVMGPTEVMIPYDRIREWLK' A
#
# COMPACT_ATOMS: atom_id res chain seq x y z
N ASP A 1 10.79 -9.56 -3.41
CA ASP A 1 10.02 -10.33 -2.42
C ASP A 1 8.54 -10.17 -2.75
N THR A 2 7.83 -11.25 -3.07
CA THR A 2 6.37 -11.23 -3.29
C THR A 2 5.72 -11.95 -2.13
N ALA A 3 5.70 -11.29 -0.97
CA ALA A 3 5.03 -11.81 0.20
C ALA A 3 3.50 -11.79 -0.03
N SER A 4 2.85 -12.90 0.30
CA SER A 4 1.40 -12.94 0.49
C SER A 4 1.07 -12.40 1.88
N TYR A 5 0.00 -11.62 1.98
CA TYR A 5 -0.50 -11.02 3.23
C TYR A 5 -1.85 -11.59 3.66
N GLU A 6 -2.28 -12.70 3.07
CA GLU A 6 -3.58 -13.33 3.35
C GLU A 6 -3.76 -13.67 4.84
N ASN A 7 -2.72 -14.17 5.50
CA ASN A 7 -2.73 -14.48 6.93
C ASN A 7 -2.92 -13.22 7.81
N SER A 8 -2.69 -12.03 7.26
CA SER A 8 -2.94 -10.74 7.94
C SER A 8 -4.28 -10.12 7.54
N GLY A 9 -5.10 -10.83 6.75
CA GLY A 9 -6.41 -10.37 6.30
C GLY A 9 -6.41 -9.54 5.01
N PHE A 10 -5.26 -9.44 4.33
CA PHE A 10 -5.15 -8.69 3.07
C PHE A 10 -5.12 -9.62 1.86
N GLN A 11 -5.90 -9.29 0.84
CA GLN A 11 -6.02 -10.05 -0.40
C GLN A 11 -5.57 -9.19 -1.58
N PHE A 12 -4.69 -9.73 -2.40
CA PHE A 12 -4.17 -9.08 -3.60
C PHE A 12 -4.32 -10.00 -4.80
N THR A 13 -4.37 -9.43 -6.00
CA THR A 13 -4.42 -10.22 -7.24
C THR A 13 -3.21 -11.16 -7.34
N ASN A 14 -3.48 -12.46 -7.55
CA ASN A 14 -2.48 -13.53 -7.61
C ASN A 14 -1.60 -13.68 -6.34
N ASP A 15 -2.11 -13.28 -5.17
CA ASP A 15 -1.42 -13.34 -3.88
C ASP A 15 -0.10 -12.58 -3.83
N LYS A 16 0.00 -11.53 -4.68
CA LYS A 16 1.19 -10.69 -4.79
C LYS A 16 0.84 -9.28 -4.40
N PHE A 17 1.54 -8.77 -3.39
CA PHE A 17 1.47 -7.36 -3.03
C PHE A 17 1.70 -6.46 -4.25
N ALA A 18 0.83 -5.46 -4.41
CA ALA A 18 0.92 -4.41 -5.40
C ALA A 18 0.43 -3.09 -4.80
N LEU A 19 1.08 -1.99 -5.18
CA LEU A 19 0.58 -0.65 -4.92
C LEU A 19 -0.54 -0.33 -5.92
N ASN A 20 -1.50 0.49 -5.50
CA ASN A 20 -2.56 0.97 -6.37
C ASN A 20 -2.19 2.32 -7.02
N ASP A 21 -3.09 2.84 -7.86
CA ASP A 21 -2.92 4.13 -8.53
C ASP A 21 -3.55 5.30 -7.75
N ASN A 22 -4.03 5.06 -6.52
CA ASN A 22 -4.61 6.08 -5.65
C ASN A 22 -3.57 6.53 -4.61
N TYR A 23 -2.71 7.47 -5.01
CA TYR A 23 -1.63 7.96 -4.16
C TYR A 23 -1.50 9.48 -4.19
N GLY A 24 -0.85 10.00 -3.14
CA GLY A 24 -0.55 11.42 -3.00
C GLY A 24 0.86 11.64 -2.46
N PHE A 25 1.40 12.84 -2.71
CA PHE A 25 2.68 13.27 -2.17
C PHE A 25 2.47 14.17 -0.96
N SER A 26 3.21 13.91 0.11
CA SER A 26 3.31 14.79 1.28
C SER A 26 4.74 15.30 1.44
N ARG A 27 5.01 16.01 2.56
CA ARG A 27 6.37 16.43 2.91
C ARG A 27 7.22 15.27 3.40
N GLU A 28 6.57 14.24 3.95
CA GLU A 28 7.17 13.08 4.59
C GLU A 28 7.44 11.94 3.59
N GLY A 29 6.60 11.79 2.56
CA GLY A 29 6.70 10.69 1.62
C GLY A 29 5.56 10.60 0.61
N ILE A 30 5.36 9.39 0.10
CA ILE A 30 4.26 9.04 -0.81
C ILE A 30 3.27 8.15 -0.05
N SER A 31 2.02 8.58 0.05
CA SER A 31 0.94 7.76 0.63
C SER A 31 0.15 7.08 -0.47
N PHE A 32 -0.01 5.76 -0.37
CA PHE A 32 -0.96 4.97 -1.16
C PHE A 32 -2.18 4.68 -0.31
N TYR A 33 -3.36 4.98 -0.84
CA TYR A 33 -4.62 4.85 -0.13
C TYR A 33 -5.51 3.81 -0.81
N PHE A 34 -5.68 2.68 -0.16
CA PHE A 34 -6.59 1.63 -0.59
C PHE A 34 -7.96 1.88 0.01
N ASN A 35 -8.99 1.97 -0.84
CA ASN A 35 -10.36 2.14 -0.38
C ASN A 35 -10.83 0.85 0.34
N SER A 36 -11.86 0.98 1.17
CA SER A 36 -12.51 -0.21 1.75
C SER A 36 -12.93 -1.18 0.65
N TYR A 37 -12.77 -2.49 0.89
CA TYR A 37 -12.94 -3.58 -0.08
C TYR A 37 -11.86 -3.75 -1.14
N GLU A 38 -10.88 -2.85 -1.25
CA GLU A 38 -9.86 -2.95 -2.29
C GLU A 38 -8.86 -4.08 -2.01
N VAL A 39 -8.39 -4.16 -0.76
CA VAL A 39 -7.41 -5.18 -0.32
C VAL A 39 -7.83 -5.91 0.96
N ALA A 40 -8.93 -5.50 1.60
CA ALA A 40 -9.41 -6.07 2.85
C ALA A 40 -10.93 -5.86 3.02
N PRO A 41 -11.62 -6.67 3.85
CA PRO A 41 -13.04 -6.49 4.13
C PRO A 41 -13.36 -5.11 4.72
N TYR A 42 -14.55 -4.60 4.45
CA TYR A 42 -14.98 -3.26 4.92
C TYR A 42 -14.85 -3.01 6.41
N VAL A 43 -15.02 -4.03 7.25
CA VAL A 43 -14.86 -3.91 8.71
C VAL A 43 -13.46 -3.47 9.14
N MET A 44 -12.46 -3.64 8.28
CA MET A 44 -11.10 -3.16 8.50
C MET A 44 -10.91 -1.70 8.08
N GLY A 45 -11.87 -1.10 7.37
CA GLY A 45 -11.77 0.24 6.83
C GLY A 45 -10.79 0.36 5.66
N PRO A 46 -10.49 1.60 5.23
CA PRO A 46 -9.45 1.87 4.25
C PRO A 46 -8.05 1.57 4.82
N THR A 47 -7.10 1.28 3.94
CA THR A 47 -5.71 1.00 4.32
C THR A 47 -4.78 2.04 3.70
N GLU A 48 -3.88 2.60 4.50
CA GLU A 48 -2.86 3.54 4.03
C GLU A 48 -1.46 2.93 4.14
N VAL A 49 -0.68 3.03 3.06
CA VAL A 49 0.73 2.66 3.02
C VAL A 49 1.56 3.92 2.75
N MET A 50 2.29 4.39 3.77
CA MET A 50 3.22 5.51 3.65
C MET A 50 4.62 4.99 3.29
N ILE A 51 5.19 5.52 2.22
CA ILE A 51 6.59 5.28 1.82
C ILE A 51 7.39 6.57 2.08
N PRO A 52 8.17 6.63 3.18
CA PRO A 52 8.97 7.80 3.52
C PRO A 52 10.08 8.07 2.50
N TYR A 53 10.35 9.35 2.19
CA TYR A 53 11.37 9.71 1.20
C TYR A 53 12.79 9.32 1.61
N ASP A 54 13.10 9.29 2.90
CA ASP A 54 14.41 8.86 3.42
C ASP A 54 14.71 7.39 3.09
N ARG A 55 13.68 6.55 2.90
CA ARG A 55 13.82 5.13 2.56
C ARG A 55 14.00 4.87 1.05
N ILE A 56 13.57 5.82 0.21
CA ILE A 56 13.59 5.67 -1.26
C ILE A 56 14.44 6.74 -1.96
N ARG A 57 15.19 7.54 -1.20
CA ARG A 57 15.94 8.71 -1.69
C ARG A 57 16.83 8.40 -2.89
N GLU A 58 17.43 7.21 -2.93
CA GLU A 58 18.32 6.77 -4.01
C GLU A 58 17.60 6.46 -5.33
N TRP A 59 16.29 6.28 -5.30
CA TRP A 59 15.47 5.98 -6.49
C TRP A 59 14.72 7.21 -7.03
N LEU A 60 14.70 8.30 -6.27
CA LEU A 60 14.13 9.57 -6.68
C LEU A 60 15.15 10.32 -7.55
N LYS A 61 14.72 10.79 -8.73
CA LYS A 61 15.55 11.57 -9.66
C LYS A 61 15.36 13.06 -9.44
#